data_AF-A0A967LGT4-F1
#
_entry.id   AF-A0A967LGT4-F1
#
_cell.length_a   1.000
_cell.length_b   1.000
_cell.length_c   1.000
_cell.angle_alpha   90.00
_cell.angle_beta   90.00
_cell.angle_gamma   90.00
#
_symmetry.space_group_name_H-M   'P 1'
#
loop_
_entity.id
_entity.type
_entity.pdbx_description
1 polymer ?
#
loop_
_entity_poly.entity_id
_entity_poly.type
_entity_poly.pdbx_seq_one_letter_code
_entity_poly.pdbx_strand_id
1 'polypeptide(L)' 'MELVLTLPAATRDFHLRAAGDTILIVDGAAITSLCEPVTEQWLSDGRRWLTFNPRDGS' A
#
# COMPACT_ATOMS: atom_id res chain seq x y z
N MET A 1 -9.94 11.91 0.65
CA MET A 1 -8.97 11.93 1.78
C MET A 1 -7.81 11.05 1.35
N GLU A 2 -6.58 11.52 1.50
CA GLU A 2 -5.36 10.80 1.09
C GLU A 2 -4.59 10.35 2.32
N LEU A 3 -4.07 9.12 2.32
CA LEU A 3 -3.19 8.60 3.37
C LEU A 3 -1.79 8.44 2.77
N VAL A 4 -0.85 9.27 3.23
CA VAL A 4 0.57 9.19 2.83
C VAL A 4 1.37 8.61 3.99
N LEU A 5 2.07 7.51 3.74
CA LEU A 5 2.94 6.85 4.71
C LEU A 5 4.38 6.87 4.18
N THR A 6 5.31 7.36 4.98
CA THR A 6 6.75 7.25 4.68
C THR A 6 7.34 6.15 5.56
N LEU A 7 7.71 5.03 4.93
CA LEU A 7 8.36 3.92 5.61
C LEU A 7 9.88 4.03 5.45
N PRO A 8 10.67 3.84 6.53
CA PRO A 8 12.11 3.70 6.40
C PRO A 8 12.48 2.57 5.43
N ALA A 9 13.53 2.73 4.63
CA ALA A 9 13.99 1.69 3.69
C ALA A 9 14.36 0.36 4.38
N ALA A 10 14.69 0.41 5.68
CA ALA A 10 14.99 -0.77 6.49
C ALA A 10 13.73 -1.48 7.04
N THR A 11 12.52 -1.01 6.73
CA THR A 11 11.28 -1.64 7.16
C THR A 11 11.17 -3.02 6.54
N ARG A 12 11.18 -4.06 7.38
CA ARG A 12 11.06 -5.44 6.93
C ARG A 12 9.71 -6.07 7.20
N ASP A 13 8.91 -5.46 8.06
CA ASP A 13 7.64 -5.99 8.49
C ASP A 13 6.71 -4.82 8.79
N PHE A 14 5.86 -4.48 7.82
CA PHE A 14 4.84 -3.45 7.99
C PHE A 14 3.50 -3.91 7.42
N HIS A 15 2.46 -3.79 8.23
CA HIS A 15 1.10 -4.18 7.90
C HIS A 15 0.17 -2.96 8.02
N LEU A 16 -0.41 -2.53 6.90
CA LEU A 16 -1.50 -1.56 6.92
C LEU A 16 -2.82 -2.31 7.10
N ARG A 17 -3.58 -1.93 8.13
CA ARG A 17 -4.91 -2.47 8.39
C ARG A 17 -5.96 -1.37 8.30
N ALA A 18 -7.08 -1.67 7.65
CA ALA A 18 -8.24 -0.81 7.56
C ALA A 18 -9.50 -1.62 7.89
N ALA A 19 -10.39 -1.07 8.74
CA ALA A 19 -11.62 -1.74 9.18
C ALA A 19 -11.42 -3.15 9.79
N GLY A 20 -10.23 -3.46 10.31
CA GLY A 20 -9.89 -4.77 10.88
C GLY A 20 -9.14 -5.71 9.93
N ASP A 21 -9.18 -5.43 8.62
CA ASP A 21 -8.54 -6.25 7.59
C ASP A 21 -7.17 -5.71 7.20
N THR A 22 -6.23 -6.61 6.89
CA THR A 22 -4.92 -6.22 6.34
C THR A 22 -5.07 -5.92 4.86
N ILE A 23 -4.70 -4.71 4.45
CA ILE A 23 -4.85 -4.25 3.06
C ILE A 23 -3.50 -4.10 2.34
N LEU A 24 -2.40 -3.95 3.10
CA LEU A 24 -1.04 -3.85 2.56
C LEU A 24 -0.07 -4.58 3.50
N ILE A 25 0.83 -5.36 2.92
CA ILE A 25 1.98 -5.96 3.60
C ILE A 25 3.25 -5.47 2.91
N VAL A 26 4.24 -5.05 3.69
CA VAL A 26 5.59 -4.74 3.24
C VAL A 26 6.54 -5.70 3.95
N ASP A 27 7.13 -6.60 3.17
CA ASP A 27 8.14 -7.57 3.62
C ASP A 27 9.48 -7.28 2.93
N GLY A 28 10.34 -6.55 3.63
CA GLY A 28 11.57 -5.99 3.07
C GLY A 28 11.29 -5.09 1.86
N ALA A 29 11.74 -5.52 0.68
CA ALA A 29 11.50 -4.80 -0.58
C ALA A 29 10.20 -5.22 -1.28
N ALA A 30 9.60 -6.34 -0.86
CA ALA A 30 8.35 -6.81 -1.42
C ALA A 30 7.18 -6.01 -0.83
N ILE A 31 6.24 -5.62 -1.69
CA ILE A 31 4.97 -5.01 -1.26
C ILE A 31 3.85 -5.84 -1.86
N THR A 32 2.93 -6.28 -1.02
CA THR A 32 1.75 -7.06 -1.39
C THR A 32 0.51 -6.29 -0.99
N SER A 33 -0.28 -5.86 -1.98
CA SER A 33 -1.63 -5.33 -1.75
C SER A 33 -2.61 -6.51 -1.69
N LEU A 34 -3.41 -6.55 -0.63
CA LEU A 34 -4.47 -7.55 -0.45
C LEU A 34 -5.86 -6.98 -0.75
N CYS A 35 -5.94 -5.67 -0.98
CA CYS A 35 -7.14 -5.01 -1.42
C CYS A 35 -7.10 -4.85 -2.95
N GLU A 36 -8.19 -5.20 -3.63
CA GLU A 36 -8.35 -5.05 -5.07
C GLU A 36 -9.67 -4.36 -5.43
N PRO A 37 -9.68 -3.46 -6.44
CA PRO A 37 -8.56 -3.12 -7.32
C PRO A 37 -7.52 -2.17 -6.70
N VAL A 38 -6.24 -2.36 -7.05
CA VAL A 38 -5.15 -1.44 -6.68
C VAL A 38 -4.38 -1.04 -7.93
N THR A 39 -4.04 0.23 -8.05
CA THR A 39 -3.13 0.73 -9.08
C THR A 39 -1.78 1.06 -8.45
N GLU A 40 -0.71 0.47 -8.97
CA GLU A 40 0.66 0.76 -8.56
C GLU A 40 1.36 1.66 -9.58
N GLN A 41 2.07 2.68 -9.09
CA GLN A 41 2.91 3.58 -9.89
C GLN A 41 4.29 3.77 -9.24
N TRP A 42 5.34 3.73 -10.05
CA TRP A 42 6.70 4.09 -9.65
C TRP A 42 6.96 5.56 -9.97
N LEU A 43 7.41 6.32 -8.98
CA LEU A 43 7.78 7.72 -9.14
C LEU A 43 9.27 7.85 -9.50
N SER A 44 9.64 8.98 -10.08
CA SER A 44 11.01 9.25 -10.57
C SER A 44 12.08 9.28 -9.47
N ASP A 45 11.68 9.45 -8.22
CA ASP A 45 12.56 9.43 -7.04
C ASP A 45 12.65 8.04 -6.36
N GLY A 46 12.13 7.00 -7.02
CA GLY A 46 12.15 5.63 -6.52
C GLY A 46 11.05 5.31 -5.50
N ARG A 47 10.16 6.25 -5.18
CA ARG A 47 8.99 5.99 -4.35
C ARG A 47 7.93 5.19 -5.13
N ARG A 48 7.17 4.39 -4.40
CA ARG A 48 5.98 3.69 -4.91
C ARG A 48 4.72 4.40 -4.44
N TRP A 49 3.79 4.62 -5.35
CA TRP A 49 2.47 5.16 -5.08
C TRP A 49 1.41 4.09 -5.33
N LEU A 50 0.58 3.83 -4.32
CA LEU A 50 -0.49 2.84 -4.39
C LEU A 50 -1.83 3.55 -4.25
N THR A 51 -2.69 3.36 -5.26
CA THR A 51 -4.07 3.85 -5.23
C THR A 51 -5.00 2.66 -5.03
N PHE A 52 -5.62 2.59 -3.85
CA PHE A 52 -6.66 1.61 -3.55
C PHE A 52 -7.97 2.11 -4.16
N ASN A 53 -8.44 1.42 -5.20
CA ASN A 53 -9.67 1.75 -5.88
C ASN A 53 -10.78 0.93 -5.21
N PRO A 54 -11.78 1.56 -4.58
CA PRO A 54 -12.94 0.80 -4.15
C PRO A 54 -13.55 0.12 -5.39
N ARG A 55 -13.87 -1.17 -5.29
CA ARG A 55 -14.88 -1.73 -6.21
C ARG A 55 -16.12 -0.87 -6.01
N ASP A 56 -16.73 -0.38 -7.08
CA ASP A 56 -17.93 0.46 -7.01
C ASP A 56 -18.83 -0.02 -5.86
N GLY A 57 -19.01 0.86 -4.88
CA GLY A 57 -19.66 0.52 -3.62
C GLY A 57 -21.13 0.22 -3.86
N SER A 58 -21.56 -0.97 -3.45
CA SER A 58 -22.92 -1.20 -2.97
C SER A 58 -23.14 -0.51 -1.63
#